data_AF-A0A315AP71-F1
#
_entry.id   AF-A0A315AP71-F1
#
_cell.length_a   1.000
_cell.length_b   1.000
_cell.length_c   1.000
_cell.angle_alpha   90.00
_cell.angle_beta   90.00
_cell.angle_gamma   90.00
#
_symmetry.space_group_name_H-M   'P 1'
#
loop_
_entity.id
_entity.type
_entity.pdbx_description
1 polymer ?
#
loop_
_entity_poly.entity_id
_entity_poly.type
_entity_poly.pdbx_seq_one_letter_code
_entity_poly.pdbx_strand_id
1 'polypeptide(L)'
;MVGVSQQAISAMVNSGKLPPCQTTGELIAAYCARLREQAAGRLGDTVGGLDPAHESAALKRAQREGQEIKNAVLRGEYAPITLLAEVLAAASQSVVERLDQLPAALRKTCPDLPEAARDQVMNTIASARNEWVRATCELLSARLVVDLEDEFSPPESSDVE
;
A
#
# COMPACT_ATOMS: atom_id res chain seq x y z
N MET A 1 -2.70 15.62 54.07
CA MET A 1 -1.41 15.30 53.40
C MET A 1 -1.71 14.17 52.42
N VAL A 2 -2.06 14.35 51.14
CA VAL A 2 -1.29 14.85 49.98
C VAL A 2 -2.29 15.48 48.96
N GLY A 3 -3.37 16.12 49.44
CA GLY A 3 -4.47 16.58 48.56
C GLY A 3 -5.32 15.44 47.96
N VAL A 4 -5.02 14.18 48.30
CA VAL A 4 -5.72 12.96 47.86
C VAL A 4 -6.42 12.32 49.06
N SER A 5 -7.61 11.76 48.83
CA SER A 5 -8.39 11.09 49.88
C SER A 5 -7.79 9.73 50.24
N GLN A 6 -7.99 9.30 51.49
CA GLN A 6 -7.59 7.95 51.93
C GLN A 6 -8.25 6.86 51.07
N GLN A 7 -9.51 7.04 50.69
CA GLN A 7 -10.25 6.08 49.86
C GLN A 7 -9.59 5.89 48.48
N ALA A 8 -9.11 6.96 47.86
CA ALA A 8 -8.39 6.88 46.59
C ALA A 8 -7.04 6.14 46.74
N ILE A 9 -6.34 6.34 47.86
CA ILE A 9 -5.11 5.60 48.17
C ILE A 9 -5.39 4.11 48.38
N SER A 10 -6.42 3.77 49.17
CA SER A 10 -6.83 2.38 49.38
C SER A 10 -7.26 1.70 48.07
N ALA A 11 -7.96 2.41 47.18
CA ALA A 11 -8.31 1.90 45.86
C ALA A 11 -7.06 1.64 44.99
N MET A 12 -6.04 2.51 45.07
CA MET A 12 -4.76 2.32 44.36
C MET A 12 -3.95 1.13 44.92
N VAL A 13 -3.96 0.91 46.23
CA VAL A 13 -3.32 -0.27 46.83
C VAL A 13 -4.06 -1.55 46.43
N ASN A 14 -5.39 -1.55 46.49
CA ASN A 14 -6.21 -2.71 46.12
C ASN A 14 -6.12 -3.07 44.63
N SER A 15 -5.93 -2.07 43.76
CA SER A 15 -5.71 -2.28 42.33
C SER A 15 -4.25 -2.64 41.97
N GLY A 16 -3.38 -2.85 42.97
CA GLY A 16 -1.96 -3.17 42.78
C GLY A 16 -1.14 -2.01 42.20
N LYS A 17 -1.72 -0.81 42.10
CA LYS A 17 -1.06 0.41 41.59
C LYS A 17 -0.06 0.99 42.60
N LEU A 18 -0.19 0.68 43.90
CA LEU A 18 0.76 1.01 44.96
C LEU A 18 1.06 -0.24 45.80
N PRO A 19 2.31 -0.42 46.29
CA PRO A 19 2.64 -1.52 47.17
C PRO A 19 1.92 -1.38 48.53
N PRO A 20 1.53 -2.50 49.18
CA PRO A 20 1.01 -2.48 50.54
C PRO A 20 2.16 -2.18 51.51
N CYS A 21 2.26 -0.93 51.96
CA CYS A 21 3.27 -0.50 52.93
C CYS A 21 2.67 -0.39 54.33
N GLN A 22 3.48 -0.66 55.36
CA GLN A 22 3.04 -0.60 56.76
C GLN A 22 3.10 0.82 57.32
N THR A 23 3.89 1.71 56.71
CA THR A 23 4.08 3.09 57.19
C THR A 23 3.58 4.13 56.19
N THR A 24 3.08 5.26 56.71
CA THR A 24 2.58 6.38 55.89
C THR A 24 3.70 7.02 55.05
N GLY A 25 4.93 7.05 55.56
CA GLY A 25 6.08 7.64 54.87
C GLY A 25 6.47 6.88 53.60
N GLU A 26 6.51 5.55 53.67
CA GLU A 26 6.78 4.68 52.51
C GLU A 26 5.70 4.82 51.43
N LEU A 27 4.43 4.94 51.86
CA LEU A 27 3.31 5.11 50.94
C LEU A 27 3.38 6.46 50.20
N ILE A 28 3.79 7.53 50.88
CA ILE A 28 4.02 8.84 50.24
C ILE A 28 5.17 8.76 49.24
N ALA A 29 6.29 8.12 49.60
CA ALA A 29 7.43 7.96 48.71
C ALA A 29 7.07 7.16 47.45
N ALA A 30 6.34 6.04 47.62
CA ALA A 30 5.85 5.21 46.51
C ALA A 30 4.87 5.99 45.61
N TYR A 31 3.96 6.76 46.21
CA TYR A 31 3.03 7.60 45.47
C TYR A 31 3.74 8.69 44.66
N CYS A 32 4.70 9.40 45.26
CA CYS A 32 5.49 10.42 44.56
C CYS A 32 6.37 9.83 43.44
N ALA A 33 6.96 8.64 43.65
CA ALA A 33 7.71 7.95 42.61
C ALA A 33 6.81 7.60 41.42
N ARG A 34 5.62 7.03 41.68
CA ARG A 34 4.61 6.74 40.65
C ARG A 34 4.19 7.99 39.87
N LEU A 35 3.99 9.11 40.56
CA LEU A 35 3.61 10.38 39.90
C LEU A 35 4.72 10.90 38.98
N ARG A 36 5.99 10.73 39.34
CA ARG A 36 7.13 11.06 38.45
C ARG A 36 7.17 10.15 37.23
N GLU A 37 6.92 8.86 37.39
CA GLU A 37 6.87 7.92 36.26
C GLU A 37 5.70 8.20 35.32
N GLN A 38 4.54 8.58 35.86
CA GLN A 38 3.39 9.05 35.06
C GLN A 38 3.70 10.35 34.31
N ALA A 39 4.30 11.33 34.99
CA ALA A 39 4.70 12.59 34.35
C ALA A 39 5.78 12.39 33.28
N ALA A 40 6.63 11.37 33.43
CA ALA A 40 7.63 10.98 32.44
C ALA A 40 7.06 10.11 31.31
N GLY A 41 5.76 9.78 31.33
CA GLY A 41 5.09 8.97 30.31
C GLY A 41 5.52 7.50 30.28
N ARG A 42 6.21 7.01 31.32
CA ARG A 42 6.72 5.63 31.42
C ARG A 42 5.74 4.67 32.11
N LEU A 43 4.64 5.21 32.65
CA LEU A 43 3.60 4.44 33.31
C LEU A 43 2.31 4.54 32.49
N GLY A 44 1.98 3.49 31.73
CA GLY A 44 0.64 3.33 31.15
C GLY A 44 -0.42 3.21 32.24
N ASP A 45 -1.61 3.77 32.04
CA ASP A 45 -2.64 3.88 33.10
C ASP A 45 -3.36 2.56 33.44
N THR A 46 -2.95 1.42 32.90
CA THR A 46 -3.68 0.15 33.06
C THR A 46 -2.77 -1.01 33.43
N VAL A 47 -3.15 -1.71 34.50
CA VAL A 47 -2.62 -3.05 34.81
C VAL A 47 -3.14 -3.98 33.70
N GLY A 48 -2.27 -4.40 32.80
CA GLY A 48 -2.60 -5.31 31.69
C GLY A 48 -3.07 -4.67 30.39
N GLY A 49 -2.98 -3.34 30.24
CA GLY A 49 -3.24 -2.67 28.96
C GLY A 49 -1.92 -2.25 28.30
N LEU A 50 -1.84 -2.49 26.99
CA LEU A 50 -0.68 -2.17 26.15
C LEU A 50 -0.27 -0.70 26.32
N ASP A 51 1.04 -0.48 26.42
CA ASP A 51 1.63 0.84 26.65
C ASP A 51 1.35 1.77 25.44
N PRO A 52 0.71 2.94 25.66
CA PRO A 52 0.44 3.93 24.60
C PRO A 52 1.68 4.36 23.82
N ALA A 53 2.88 4.29 24.42
CA ALA A 53 4.13 4.59 23.73
C ALA A 53 4.48 3.52 22.66
N HIS A 54 4.20 2.24 22.97
CA HIS A 54 4.40 1.13 22.04
C HIS A 54 3.40 1.18 20.87
N GLU A 55 2.13 1.48 21.13
CA GLU A 55 1.11 1.66 20.08
C GLU A 55 1.43 2.88 19.20
N SER A 56 1.92 3.97 19.80
CA SER A 56 2.36 5.15 19.06
C SER A 56 3.59 4.88 18.17
N ALA A 57 4.52 4.05 18.64
CA ALA A 57 5.69 3.66 17.85
C ALA A 57 5.31 2.77 16.66
N ALA A 58 4.40 1.81 16.86
CA ALA A 58 3.86 0.97 15.80
C ALA A 58 3.10 1.80 14.76
N LEU A 59 2.24 2.72 15.20
CA LEU A 59 1.50 3.63 14.32
C LEU A 59 2.45 4.53 13.50
N LYS A 60 3.49 5.09 14.12
CA LYS A 60 4.49 5.92 13.43
C LYS A 60 5.27 5.13 12.38
N ARG A 61 5.59 3.86 12.64
CA ARG A 61 6.24 2.98 11.64
C ARG A 61 5.32 2.75 10.45
N ALA A 62 4.06 2.37 10.69
CA ALA A 62 3.08 2.16 9.61
C ALA A 62 2.81 3.45 8.81
N GLN A 63 2.75 4.61 9.48
CA GLN A 63 2.62 5.91 8.81
C GLN A 63 3.84 6.25 7.94
N ARG A 64 5.05 5.94 8.40
CA ARG A 64 6.28 6.14 7.62
C ARG A 64 6.26 5.30 6.35
N GLU A 65 5.93 4.01 6.47
CA GLU A 65 5.81 3.10 5.32
C GLU A 65 4.75 3.60 4.32
N GLY A 66 3.58 4.01 4.82
CA GLY A 66 2.54 4.60 3.98
C GLY A 66 2.98 5.91 3.30
N GLN A 67 3.78 6.72 3.98
CA GLN A 67 4.33 7.96 3.40
C GLN A 67 5.41 7.66 2.36
N GLU A 68 6.24 6.63 2.56
CA GLU A 68 7.22 6.17 1.59
C GLU A 68 6.55 5.73 0.29
N ILE A 69 5.47 4.94 0.37
CA ILE A 69 4.66 4.55 -0.80
C ILE A 69 4.10 5.78 -1.51
N LYS A 70 3.51 6.73 -0.77
CA LYS A 70 2.99 7.99 -1.36
C LYS A 70 4.09 8.80 -2.04
N ASN A 71 5.27 8.88 -1.43
CA ASN A 71 6.42 9.57 -2.00
C ASN A 71 6.97 8.86 -3.25
N ALA A 72 6.91 7.53 -3.32
CA ALA A 72 7.27 6.75 -4.49
C ALA A 72 6.27 6.97 -5.65
N VAL A 73 4.97 6.99 -5.34
CA VAL A 73 3.92 7.36 -6.31
C VAL A 73 4.12 8.78 -6.83
N LEU A 74 4.37 9.76 -5.95
CA LEU A 74 4.63 11.14 -6.36
C LEU A 74 5.91 11.30 -7.20
N ARG A 75 6.91 10.45 -6.97
CA ARG A 75 8.14 10.39 -7.79
C ARG A 75 7.94 9.67 -9.13
N GLY A 76 6.80 9.04 -9.36
CA GLY A 76 6.50 8.26 -10.56
C GLY A 76 7.16 6.87 -10.58
N GLU A 77 7.71 6.41 -9.45
CA GLU A 77 8.33 5.09 -9.32
C GLU A 77 7.28 3.98 -9.15
N TYR A 78 6.06 4.33 -8.71
CA TYR A 78 4.96 3.38 -8.49
C TYR A 78 3.66 3.89 -9.12
N ALA A 79 3.04 3.08 -9.97
CA ALA A 79 1.75 3.37 -10.59
C ALA A 79 0.71 2.32 -10.17
N PRO A 80 -0.53 2.72 -9.80
CA PRO A 80 -1.60 1.78 -9.54
C PRO A 80 -1.88 0.92 -10.78
N ILE A 81 -1.97 -0.40 -10.60
CA ILE A 81 -2.22 -1.35 -11.70
C ILE A 81 -3.52 -1.02 -12.45
N THR A 82 -4.56 -0.63 -11.72
CA THR A 82 -5.85 -0.22 -12.30
C THR A 82 -5.69 0.98 -13.23
N LEU A 83 -4.90 1.99 -12.84
CA LEU A 83 -4.65 3.16 -13.67
C LEU A 83 -3.90 2.79 -14.94
N LEU A 84 -2.89 1.92 -14.86
CA LEU A 84 -2.16 1.43 -16.03
C LEU A 84 -3.09 0.67 -16.99
N ALA A 85 -3.96 -0.20 -16.46
CA ALA A 85 -4.92 -0.94 -17.25
C ALA A 85 -5.94 -0.01 -17.94
N GLU A 86 -6.46 0.98 -17.23
CA GLU A 86 -7.39 1.98 -17.77
C GLU A 86 -6.74 2.81 -18.89
N VAL A 87 -5.51 3.30 -18.67
CA VAL A 87 -4.78 4.09 -19.68
C VAL A 87 -4.48 3.25 -20.91
N LEU A 88 -4.05 2.00 -20.75
CA LEU A 88 -3.80 1.10 -21.87
C LEU A 88 -5.08 0.78 -22.65
N ALA A 89 -6.19 0.52 -21.94
CA ALA A 89 -7.50 0.31 -22.56
C ALA A 89 -7.97 1.55 -23.33
N ALA A 90 -7.86 2.74 -22.74
CA ALA A 90 -8.25 3.99 -23.40
C ALA A 90 -7.37 4.29 -24.62
N ALA A 91 -6.05 4.12 -24.50
CA ALA A 91 -5.11 4.33 -25.60
C ALA A 91 -5.37 3.36 -26.75
N SER A 92 -5.57 2.07 -26.46
CA SER A 92 -5.83 1.06 -27.48
C SER A 92 -7.16 1.28 -28.18
N GLN A 93 -8.22 1.64 -27.44
CA GLN A 93 -9.53 1.99 -27.99
C GLN A 93 -9.45 3.19 -28.94
N SER A 94 -8.72 4.25 -28.57
CA SER A 94 -8.52 5.42 -29.43
C SER A 94 -7.85 5.08 -30.77
N VAL A 95 -6.88 4.15 -30.76
CA VAL A 95 -6.23 3.67 -31.99
C VAL A 95 -7.23 2.92 -32.87
N VAL A 96 -8.02 2.01 -32.29
CA VAL A 96 -9.03 1.24 -33.04
C VAL A 96 -10.06 2.17 -33.70
N GLU A 97 -10.58 3.14 -32.95
CA GLU A 97 -11.54 4.12 -33.48
C GLU A 97 -10.98 4.89 -34.68
N ARG A 98 -9.70 5.27 -34.63
CA ARG A 98 -9.06 5.97 -35.73
C ARG A 98 -8.88 5.08 -36.96
N LEU A 99 -8.56 3.79 -36.76
CA LEU A 99 -8.45 2.83 -37.85
C LEU A 99 -9.82 2.56 -38.50
N ASP A 100 -10.89 2.45 -37.71
CA ASP A 100 -12.25 2.22 -38.22
C ASP A 100 -12.80 3.40 -39.04
N GLN A 101 -12.27 4.62 -38.81
CA GLN A 101 -12.62 5.82 -39.60
C GLN A 101 -11.85 5.93 -40.92
N LEU A 102 -10.76 5.17 -41.11
CA LEU A 102 -9.92 5.26 -42.33
C LEU A 102 -10.67 5.00 -43.64
N PRO A 103 -11.61 4.04 -43.76
CA PRO A 103 -12.34 3.81 -45.01
C PRO A 103 -13.07 5.06 -45.52
N ALA A 104 -13.77 5.74 -44.61
CA ALA A 104 -14.50 6.96 -44.93
C ALA A 104 -13.56 8.11 -45.31
N ALA A 105 -12.45 8.25 -44.57
CA ALA A 105 -11.42 9.24 -44.86
C ALA A 105 -10.74 9.00 -46.22
N LEU A 106 -10.45 7.74 -46.57
CA LEU A 106 -9.85 7.36 -47.85
C LEU A 106 -10.80 7.61 -49.02
N ARG A 107 -12.10 7.34 -48.87
CA ARG A 107 -13.11 7.65 -49.89
C ARG A 107 -13.21 9.15 -50.16
N LYS A 108 -13.13 9.97 -49.11
CA LYS A 108 -13.19 11.43 -49.21
C LYS A 108 -11.92 12.05 -49.80
N THR A 109 -10.75 11.58 -49.37
CA THR A 109 -9.46 12.24 -49.66
C THR A 109 -8.83 11.74 -50.96
N CYS A 110 -9.06 10.47 -51.30
CA CYS A 110 -8.51 9.85 -52.50
C CYS A 110 -9.65 9.21 -53.30
N PRO A 111 -10.55 9.97 -53.95
CA PRO A 111 -11.74 9.44 -54.62
C PRO A 111 -11.39 8.50 -55.81
N ASP A 112 -10.29 8.78 -56.50
CA ASP A 112 -9.88 8.02 -57.70
C ASP A 112 -9.14 6.70 -57.39
N LEU A 113 -8.97 6.36 -56.11
CA LEU A 113 -8.32 5.12 -55.71
C LEU A 113 -9.20 3.91 -56.10
N PRO A 114 -8.70 2.92 -56.87
CA PRO A 114 -9.45 1.74 -57.26
C PRO A 114 -9.96 0.95 -56.06
N GLU A 115 -11.15 0.37 -56.19
CA GLU A 115 -11.78 -0.39 -55.10
C GLU A 115 -10.91 -1.56 -54.63
N ALA A 116 -10.32 -2.32 -55.55
CA ALA A 116 -9.37 -3.39 -55.22
C ALA A 116 -8.16 -2.91 -54.39
N ALA A 117 -7.68 -1.68 -54.63
CA ALA A 117 -6.58 -1.12 -53.85
C ALA A 117 -7.04 -0.69 -52.44
N ARG A 118 -8.27 -0.18 -52.31
CA ARG A 118 -8.87 0.12 -51.00
C ARG A 118 -9.07 -1.15 -50.18
N ASP A 119 -9.58 -2.21 -50.81
CA ASP A 119 -9.78 -3.50 -50.15
C ASP A 119 -8.46 -4.09 -49.66
N GLN A 120 -7.40 -3.99 -50.47
CA GLN A 120 -6.06 -4.42 -50.07
C GLN A 120 -5.54 -3.66 -48.85
N VAL A 121 -5.75 -2.34 -48.79
CA VAL A 121 -5.38 -1.52 -47.63
C VAL A 121 -6.18 -1.95 -46.40
N MET A 122 -7.50 -2.16 -46.53
CA MET A 122 -8.33 -2.59 -45.41
C MET A 122 -7.96 -3.98 -44.90
N ASN A 123 -7.66 -4.92 -45.80
CA ASN A 123 -7.18 -6.25 -45.45
C ASN A 123 -5.84 -6.19 -44.69
N THR A 124 -4.93 -5.30 -45.13
CA THR A 124 -3.63 -5.10 -44.46
C THR A 124 -3.81 -4.53 -43.05
N ILE A 125 -4.70 -3.55 -42.87
CA ILE A 125 -5.04 -2.98 -41.56
C ILE A 125 -5.65 -4.04 -40.64
N ALA A 126 -6.60 -4.85 -41.16
CA ALA A 126 -7.21 -5.93 -40.39
C ALA A 126 -6.17 -6.97 -39.95
N SER A 127 -5.25 -7.35 -40.84
CA SER A 127 -4.16 -8.25 -40.51
C SER A 127 -3.23 -7.66 -39.43
N ALA A 128 -2.89 -6.37 -39.52
CA ALA A 128 -2.07 -5.70 -38.52
C ALA A 128 -2.77 -5.63 -37.15
N ARG A 129 -4.09 -5.39 -37.12
CA ARG A 129 -4.87 -5.42 -35.87
C ARG A 129 -4.84 -6.80 -35.22
N ASN A 130 -5.04 -7.85 -36.01
CA ASN A 130 -5.00 -9.23 -35.51
C ASN A 130 -3.62 -9.61 -34.97
N GLU A 131 -2.55 -9.17 -35.66
CA GLU A 131 -1.18 -9.37 -35.21
C GLU A 131 -0.92 -8.66 -33.87
N TRP A 132 -1.36 -7.41 -33.74
CA TRP A 132 -1.18 -6.65 -32.51
C TRP A 132 -1.85 -7.33 -31.31
N VAL A 133 -3.08 -7.81 -31.47
CA VAL A 133 -3.77 -8.57 -30.41
C VAL A 133 -2.97 -9.82 -30.05
N ARG A 134 -2.51 -10.60 -31.04
CA ARG A 134 -1.72 -11.80 -30.81
C ARG A 134 -0.43 -11.50 -30.05
N ALA A 135 0.38 -10.56 -30.55
CA ALA A 135 1.64 -10.17 -29.94
C ALA A 135 1.46 -9.65 -28.50
N THR A 136 0.37 -8.92 -28.24
CA THR A 136 0.06 -8.43 -26.89
C THR A 136 -0.30 -9.59 -25.95
N CYS A 137 -1.08 -10.56 -26.41
CA CYS A 137 -1.39 -11.77 -25.64
C CYS A 137 -0.12 -12.61 -25.36
N GLU A 138 0.77 -12.75 -26.33
CA GLU A 138 2.04 -13.45 -26.16
C GLU A 138 2.95 -12.76 -25.15
N LEU A 139 3.09 -11.44 -25.21
CA LEU A 139 3.84 -10.66 -24.22
C LEU A 139 3.29 -10.82 -22.81
N LEU A 140 1.96 -10.78 -22.65
CA LEU A 140 1.31 -10.99 -21.36
C LEU A 140 1.55 -12.40 -20.83
N SER A 141 1.45 -13.40 -21.70
CA SER A 141 1.66 -14.81 -21.33
C SER A 141 3.11 -15.06 -20.90
N ALA A 142 4.08 -14.51 -21.65
CA ALA A 142 5.50 -14.61 -21.31
C ALA A 142 5.82 -13.94 -19.97
N ARG A 143 5.22 -12.78 -19.68
CA ARG A 143 5.42 -12.08 -18.40
C ARG A 143 4.78 -12.80 -17.21
N LEU A 144 3.56 -13.32 -17.38
CA LEU A 144 2.90 -14.13 -16.36
C LEU A 144 3.71 -15.39 -15.99
N VAL A 145 4.38 -16.01 -16.97
CA VAL A 145 5.26 -17.17 -16.70
C VAL A 145 6.48 -16.76 -15.87
N VAL A 146 7.13 -15.65 -16.22
CA VAL A 146 8.30 -15.15 -15.48
C VAL A 146 7.95 -14.77 -14.04
N ASP A 147 6.83 -14.08 -13.82
CA ASP A 147 6.43 -13.67 -12.46
C ASP A 147 6.11 -14.90 -11.56
N LEU A 148 5.58 -15.99 -12.13
CA LEU A 148 5.33 -17.25 -11.40
C LEU A 148 6.62 -18.03 -11.10
N GLU A 149 7.65 -17.90 -11.94
CA GLU A 149 8.95 -18.53 -11.74
C GLU A 149 9.76 -17.80 -10.65
N ASP A 150 9.70 -16.47 -10.59
CA ASP A 150 10.37 -15.65 -9.57
C ASP A 150 9.75 -15.85 -8.16
N GLU A 151 8.43 -16.03 -8.07
CA GLU A 151 7.73 -16.22 -6.80
C GLU A 151 7.96 -17.62 -6.19
N PHE A 152 8.41 -18.59 -6.99
CA PHE A 152 8.69 -19.96 -6.56
C PHE A 152 10.18 -20.24 -6.29
N SER A 153 11.06 -19.23 -6.28
CA SER A 153 12.46 -19.43 -5.89
C SER A 153 12.53 -19.72 -4.38
N PRO A 154 12.81 -20.97 -3.95
CA PRO A 154 12.94 -21.27 -2.54
C PRO A 154 14.14 -20.47 -1.99
N PRO A 155 14.07 -19.95 -0.76
CA PRO A 155 15.20 -19.24 -0.19
C PRO A 155 16.41 -20.18 -0.20
N GLU A 156 17.50 -19.76 -0.85
CA GLU A 156 18.80 -20.43 -0.75
C GLU A 156 19.05 -20.68 0.73
N SER A 157 19.10 -21.96 1.10
CA SER A 157 19.51 -22.39 2.42
C SER A 157 20.94 -21.91 2.61
N SER A 158 21.11 -20.76 3.26
CA SER A 158 22.41 -20.32 3.73
C SER A 158 22.88 -21.37 4.72
N ASP A 159 23.82 -22.19 4.26
CA ASP A 159 24.57 -23.14 5.07
C ASP A 159 25.08 -22.42 6.32
N VAL A 160 24.63 -22.91 7.48
CA VAL A 160 25.19 -22.55 8.78
C VAL A 160 26.41 -23.45 8.96
N GLU A 161 27.59 -22.89 8.77
CA GLU A 161 28.87 -23.46 9.22
C GLU A 161 29.33 -22.77 10.51
#